data_AF-A0A959CBG2-F1
#
_entry.id   AF-A0A959CBG2-F1
#
_cell.length_a   1.000
_cell.length_b   1.000
_cell.length_c   1.000
_cell.angle_alpha   90.00
_cell.angle_beta   90.00
_cell.angle_gamma   90.00
#
_symmetry.space_group_name_H-M   'P 1'
#
loop_
_entity.id
_entity.type
_entity.pdbx_description
1 polymer ?
#
loop_
_entity_poly.entity_id
_entity_poly.type
_entity_poly.pdbx_seq_one_letter_code
_entity_poly.pdbx_strand_id
1 'polypeptide(L)'
;MTQASNATEPILAENPDRFVLFPIKYSTIWEWYKKSVASFWTVEEVDLTSDLADWDKKLNQDERHFIKHVLAFFAASDGIVNENLVLNFMREVQIPEAR
;
A
#
# COMPACT_ATOMS: atom_id res chain seq x y z
N MET A 1 -27.56 3.05 19.32
CA MET A 1 -26.58 2.06 19.81
C MET A 1 -26.94 0.73 19.19
N THR A 2 -26.45 0.48 17.98
CA THR A 2 -26.78 -0.73 17.21
C THR A 2 -25.85 -1.83 17.70
N GLN A 3 -26.40 -2.89 18.28
CA GLN A 3 -25.66 -4.06 18.72
C GLN A 3 -24.98 -4.70 17.50
N ALA A 4 -23.65 -4.80 17.52
CA ALA A 4 -22.91 -5.62 16.57
C ALA A 4 -23.23 -7.08 16.86
N SER A 5 -23.63 -7.83 15.82
CA SER A 5 -23.86 -9.26 15.88
C SER A 5 -22.61 -9.99 16.41
N ASN A 6 -22.78 -10.86 17.41
CA ASN A 6 -21.76 -11.77 17.96
C ASN A 6 -21.35 -12.88 16.95
N ALA A 7 -21.10 -12.52 15.69
CA ALA A 7 -20.48 -13.41 14.72
C ALA A 7 -18.98 -13.08 14.71
N THR A 8 -18.14 -14.06 15.05
CA THR A 8 -16.69 -13.89 14.98
C THR A 8 -16.29 -13.57 13.54
N GLU A 9 -15.76 -12.37 13.31
CA GLU A 9 -15.34 -11.91 11.99
C GLU A 9 -14.20 -12.81 11.44
N PRO A 10 -14.40 -13.56 10.34
CA PRO A 10 -13.44 -14.56 9.88
C PRO A 10 -12.06 -14.01 9.51
N ILE A 11 -12.00 -12.72 9.13
CA ILE A 11 -10.74 -12.04 8.77
C ILE A 11 -9.86 -11.78 10.00
N LEU A 12 -10.51 -11.58 11.16
CA LEU A 12 -9.87 -11.19 12.42
C LEU A 12 -9.71 -12.39 13.38
N ALA A 13 -10.36 -13.51 13.07
CA ALA A 13 -10.31 -14.72 13.88
C ALA A 13 -8.93 -15.39 13.80
N GLU A 14 -8.33 -15.69 14.97
CA GLU A 14 -7.05 -16.41 15.05
C GLU A 14 -7.10 -17.74 14.29
N ASN A 15 -6.01 -18.06 13.58
CA ASN A 15 -5.92 -19.25 12.74
C ASN A 15 -4.60 -20.00 13.00
N PRO A 16 -4.44 -20.61 14.20
CA PRO A 16 -3.19 -21.26 14.61
C PRO A 16 -2.81 -22.46 13.74
N ASP A 17 -3.79 -23.11 13.10
CA ASP A 17 -3.59 -24.32 12.31
C ASP A 17 -3.03 -24.06 10.90
N ARG A 18 -2.89 -22.79 10.49
CA ARG A 18 -2.47 -22.41 9.13
C ARG A 18 -1.18 -21.62 9.09
N PHE A 19 -0.11 -22.29 9.50
CA PHE A 19 1.25 -21.76 9.41
C PHE A 19 1.77 -21.69 7.97
N VAL A 20 1.30 -22.59 7.09
CA VAL A 20 1.69 -22.64 5.68
C VAL A 20 0.60 -22.06 4.79
N LEU A 21 1.01 -21.35 3.72
CA LEU A 21 0.10 -20.68 2.80
C LEU A 21 -0.79 -21.67 2.02
N PHE A 22 -0.25 -22.82 1.63
CA PHE A 22 -0.98 -23.80 0.84
C PHE A 22 -1.74 -24.81 1.72
N PRO A 23 -2.95 -25.23 1.30
CA PRO A 23 -3.68 -24.82 0.10
C PRO A 23 -4.30 -23.42 0.23
N ILE A 24 -4.42 -22.69 -0.89
CA ILE A 24 -5.05 -21.35 -0.92
C ILE A 24 -6.55 -21.48 -0.61
N LYS A 25 -7.04 -20.70 0.35
CA LYS A 25 -8.46 -20.65 0.74
C LYS A 25 -9.19 -19.47 0.13
N TYR A 26 -8.51 -18.32 0.01
CA TYR A 26 -9.08 -17.08 -0.52
C TYR A 26 -8.46 -16.74 -1.87
N SER A 27 -8.94 -17.39 -2.94
CA SER A 27 -8.39 -17.23 -4.30
C SER A 27 -8.41 -15.79 -4.79
N THR A 28 -9.50 -15.05 -4.54
CA THR A 28 -9.61 -13.64 -4.95
C THR A 28 -8.55 -12.76 -4.29
N ILE A 29 -8.31 -12.94 -2.99
CA ILE A 29 -7.26 -12.18 -2.27
C ILE A 29 -5.89 -12.53 -2.84
N TRP A 30 -5.63 -13.82 -3.06
CA TRP A 30 -4.39 -14.30 -3.65
C TRP A 30 -4.16 -13.77 -5.06
N GLU A 31 -5.20 -13.68 -5.90
CA GLU A 31 -5.13 -13.08 -7.23
C GLU A 31 -4.76 -11.60 -7.15
N TRP A 32 -5.30 -10.84 -6.20
CA TRP A 32 -4.92 -9.44 -5.98
C TRP A 32 -3.46 -9.30 -5.53
N TYR A 33 -2.99 -10.17 -4.62
CA TYR A 33 -1.59 -10.24 -4.26
C TYR A 33 -0.71 -10.51 -5.50
N LYS A 34 -1.08 -11.50 -6.32
CA LYS A 34 -0.33 -11.81 -7.55
C LYS A 34 -0.33 -10.65 -8.55
N LYS A 35 -1.44 -9.93 -8.69
CA LYS A 35 -1.49 -8.70 -9.51
C LYS A 35 -0.57 -7.62 -8.95
N SER A 36 -0.53 -7.42 -7.63
CA SER A 36 0.38 -6.47 -6.99
C SER A 36 1.86 -6.84 -7.25
N VAL A 37 2.22 -8.12 -7.07
CA VAL A 37 3.58 -8.62 -7.36
C VAL A 37 3.95 -8.46 -8.83
N ALA A 38 3.01 -8.66 -9.75
CA ALA A 38 3.23 -8.45 -11.18
C ALA A 38 3.44 -6.97 -11.56
N SER A 39 3.06 -6.04 -10.68
CA SER A 39 3.26 -4.59 -10.82
C SER A 39 4.50 -4.09 -10.08
N PHE A 40 5.42 -4.97 -9.69
CA PHE A 40 6.67 -4.58 -9.04
C PHE A 40 7.55 -3.78 -10.00
N TRP A 41 8.08 -2.67 -9.49
CA TRP A 41 9.05 -1.79 -10.18
C TRP A 41 10.02 -1.21 -9.14
N THR A 42 11.18 -0.79 -9.61
CA THR A 42 12.24 -0.18 -8.81
C THR A 42 12.45 1.29 -9.19
N VAL A 43 12.94 2.11 -8.26
CA VAL A 43 13.09 3.56 -8.48
C VAL A 43 14.01 3.87 -9.66
N GLU A 44 15.01 3.01 -9.89
CA GLU A 44 15.97 3.10 -10.98
C GLU A 44 15.35 2.90 -12.37
N GLU A 45 14.13 2.34 -12.46
CA GLU A 45 13.40 2.21 -13.73
C GLU A 45 12.80 3.53 -14.23
N VAL A 46 12.77 4.57 -13.39
CA VAL A 46 12.27 5.90 -13.75
C VAL A 46 13.45 6.83 -14.08
N ASP A 47 13.61 7.15 -15.37
CA ASP A 47 14.62 8.11 -15.83
C ASP A 47 14.18 9.56 -15.57
N LEU A 48 14.95 10.28 -14.76
CA LEU A 48 14.72 11.68 -14.40
C LEU A 48 15.72 12.65 -15.06
N THR A 49 16.53 12.17 -16.01
CA THR A 49 17.64 12.95 -16.59
C THR A 49 17.16 14.22 -17.30
N SER A 50 16.01 14.16 -17.98
CA SER A 50 15.41 15.32 -18.67
C SER A 50 14.71 16.30 -17.72
N ASP A 51 14.28 15.83 -16.55
CA ASP A 51 13.31 16.54 -15.72
C ASP A 51 13.90 17.81 -15.11
N LEU A 52 15.21 17.83 -14.84
CA LEU A 52 15.90 19.02 -14.34
C LEU A 52 15.86 20.18 -15.35
N ALA A 53 16.02 19.89 -16.64
CA ALA A 53 15.95 20.92 -17.68
C ALA A 53 14.55 21.51 -17.79
N ASP A 54 13.53 20.66 -17.70
CA ASP A 54 12.12 21.08 -17.75
C ASP A 54 11.74 21.88 -16.50
N TRP A 55 12.20 21.42 -15.34
CA TRP A 55 12.03 22.10 -14.06
C TRP A 55 12.56 23.54 -14.06
N ASP A 56 13.78 23.74 -14.58
CA ASP A 56 14.44 25.05 -14.56
C ASP A 56 14.00 25.96 -15.71
N LYS A 57 13.79 25.41 -16.92
CA LYS A 57 13.62 26.21 -18.14
C LYS A 57 12.19 26.31 -18.64
N LYS A 58 11.34 25.33 -18.37
CA LYS A 58 9.96 25.30 -18.88
C LYS A 58 8.93 25.74 -17.84
N LEU A 59 9.16 25.41 -16.57
CA LEU A 59 8.23 25.77 -15.49
C LEU A 59 8.46 27.18 -14.98
N ASN A 60 7.37 27.85 -14.61
CA ASN A 60 7.41 29.11 -13.88
C ASN A 60 7.49 28.88 -12.35
N GLN A 61 7.60 29.96 -11.58
CA GLN A 61 7.77 29.87 -10.13
C GLN A 61 6.55 29.25 -9.42
N ASP A 62 5.35 29.58 -9.87
CA ASP A 62 4.11 29.12 -9.24
C ASP A 62 3.87 27.62 -9.51
N GLU A 63 4.16 27.16 -10.73
CA GLU A 63 4.11 25.74 -11.10
C GLU A 63 5.09 24.92 -10.26
N ARG A 64 6.35 25.38 -10.13
CA ARG A 64 7.33 24.73 -9.26
C ARG A 64 6.90 24.74 -7.80
N HIS A 65 6.33 25.86 -7.32
CA HIS A 65 5.85 25.96 -5.96
C HIS A 65 4.74 24.92 -5.70
N PHE A 66 3.78 24.82 -6.60
CA PHE A 66 2.70 23.83 -6.53
C PHE A 66 3.24 22.40 -6.51
N ILE A 67 4.09 22.02 -7.47
CA ILE A 67 4.64 20.66 -7.57
C ILE A 67 5.46 20.31 -6.32
N LYS A 68 6.27 21.23 -5.78
CA LYS A 68 6.99 21.00 -4.51
C LYS A 68 6.07 20.65 -3.35
N HIS A 69 4.92 21.33 -3.24
CA HIS A 69 3.97 21.06 -2.16
C HIS A 69 3.28 19.71 -2.34
N VAL A 70 2.94 19.34 -3.57
CA VAL A 70 2.39 18.02 -3.88
C VAL A 70 3.40 16.91 -3.55
N LEU A 71 4.66 17.08 -3.94
CA LEU A 71 5.73 16.13 -3.61
C LEU A 71 5.95 16.03 -2.10
N ALA A 72 5.95 17.16 -1.38
CA ALA A 72 6.09 17.18 0.07
C ALA A 72 4.92 16.48 0.79
N PHE A 73 3.70 16.62 0.27
CA PHE A 73 2.53 15.90 0.78
C PHE A 73 2.71 14.38 0.62
N PHE A 74 3.03 13.90 -0.58
CA PHE A 74 3.21 12.46 -0.83
C PHE A 74 4.35 11.87 0.02
N ALA A 75 5.49 12.57 0.10
CA ALA A 75 6.63 12.14 0.92
C ALA A 75 6.28 11.90 2.40
N ALA A 76 5.31 12.63 2.95
CA ALA A 76 4.83 12.43 4.31
C ALA A 76 3.68 11.40 4.39
N SER A 77 2.72 11.46 3.45
CA SER A 77 1.53 10.61 3.46
C SER A 77 1.84 9.13 3.31
N ASP A 78 2.83 8.76 2.50
CA ASP A 78 3.23 7.35 2.32
C ASP A 78 3.69 6.72 3.64
N GLY A 79 4.36 7.51 4.50
CA GLY A 79 4.77 7.06 5.83
C GLY A 79 3.59 6.77 6.75
N ILE A 80 2.59 7.65 6.78
CA ILE A 80 1.39 7.50 7.62
C ILE A 80 0.59 6.25 7.22
N VAL A 81 0.45 6.01 5.91
CA VAL A 81 -0.25 4.81 5.41
C VAL A 81 0.52 3.55 5.80
N ASN A 82 1.84 3.51 5.57
CA ASN A 82 2.67 2.36 5.93
C ASN A 82 2.65 2.07 7.44
N GLU A 83 2.64 3.10 8.29
CA GLU A 83 2.54 2.92 9.74
C GLU A 83 1.22 2.24 10.13
N ASN A 84 0.09 2.66 9.55
CA ASN A 84 -1.19 2.00 9.81
C ASN A 84 -1.24 0.56 9.27
N LEU A 85 -0.66 0.32 8.09
CA LEU A 85 -0.57 -1.04 7.52
C LEU A 85 0.19 -1.95 8.47
N VAL A 86 1.38 -1.55 8.93
CA VAL A 86 2.26 -2.39 9.76
C VAL A 86 1.73 -2.55 11.18
N LEU A 87 1.33 -1.46 11.83
CA LEU A 87 0.97 -1.48 13.26
C LEU A 87 -0.44 -2.01 13.52
N ASN A 88 -1.36 -1.82 12.57
CA ASN A 88 -2.77 -2.21 12.74
C ASN A 88 -3.13 -3.37 11.82
N PHE A 89 -3.18 -3.18 10.51
CA PHE A 89 -3.76 -4.19 9.60
C PHE A 89 -2.96 -5.49 9.54
N MET A 90 -1.63 -5.44 9.48
CA MET A 90 -0.77 -6.64 9.48
C MET A 90 -0.85 -7.44 10.79
N ARG A 91 -1.28 -6.80 11.88
CA ARG A 91 -1.46 -7.43 13.20
C ARG A 91 -2.86 -8.03 13.35
N GLU A 92 -3.88 -7.31 12.90
CA GLU A 92 -5.28 -7.67 13.10
C GLU A 92 -5.77 -8.73 12.09
N VAL A 93 -5.34 -8.64 10.83
CA VAL A 93 -5.73 -9.58 9.78
C VAL A 93 -4.99 -10.91 9.95
N GLN A 94 -5.76 -11.98 10.18
CA GLN A 94 -5.23 -13.31 10.45
C GLN A 94 -5.13 -14.20 9.20
N ILE A 95 -5.67 -13.75 8.05
CA ILE A 95 -5.66 -14.51 6.80
C ILE A 95 -4.27 -14.43 6.14
N PRO A 96 -3.57 -15.58 5.94
CA PRO A 96 -2.25 -15.61 5.31
C PRO A 96 -2.16 -14.99 3.91
N GLU A 97 -3.21 -15.09 3.08
CA GLU A 97 -3.24 -14.48 1.75
C GLU A 97 -3.32 -12.95 1.76
N ALA A 98 -3.75 -12.35 2.89
CA ALA A 98 -3.96 -10.91 3.05
C ALA A 98 -2.86 -10.22 3.86
N ARG A 99 -1.89 -10.99 4.38
CA ARG A 99 -0.69 -10.49 5.06
C ARG A 99 0.45 -10.31 4.07
#